data_AF-A0A2H9LWV2-F1
#
_entry.id   AF-A0A2H9LWV2-F1
#
_cell.length_a   1.000
_cell.length_b   1.000
_cell.length_c   1.000
_cell.angle_alpha   90.00
_cell.angle_beta   90.00
_cell.angle_gamma   90.00
#
_symmetry.space_group_name_H-M   'P 1'
#
loop_
_entity.id
_entity.type
_entity.pdbx_description
1 polymer ?
#
loop_
_entity_poly.entity_id
_entity_poly.type
_entity_poly.pdbx_seq_one_letter_code
_entity_poly.pdbx_strand_id
1 'polypeptide(L)'
;MKLVLTGNPGTGKTSVAKELARHGFEYISANEIAICGRACTDCKKIAGKKRYSVDLKKLQKMIAEKIKESKSECIVEGHLLCEIKLPCDYCVVLR
;
A
#
# COMPACT_ATOMS: atom_id res chain seq x y z
N MET A 1 -11.47 -6.13 -10.74
CA MET A 1 -10.91 -4.76 -10.74
C MET A 1 -9.75 -4.62 -9.75
N LYS A 2 -8.72 -3.84 -10.08
CA LYS A 2 -7.53 -3.57 -9.26
C LYS A 2 -7.44 -2.07 -8.96
N LEU A 3 -7.65 -1.68 -7.72
CA LEU A 3 -7.74 -0.28 -7.30
C LEU A 3 -6.58 0.07 -6.36
N VAL A 4 -5.96 1.23 -6.59
CA VAL A 4 -4.89 1.79 -5.75
C VAL A 4 -5.39 3.07 -5.07
N LEU A 5 -5.22 3.17 -3.74
CA LEU A 5 -5.51 4.37 -2.95
C LEU A 5 -4.23 4.98 -2.40
N THR A 6 -3.94 6.21 -2.82
CA THR A 6 -2.77 6.98 -2.37
C THR A 6 -3.15 8.39 -1.94
N GLY A 7 -2.17 9.15 -1.44
CA GLY A 7 -2.35 10.50 -0.90
C GLY A 7 -1.75 10.68 0.49
N ASN A 8 -1.78 11.91 1.00
CA ASN A 8 -1.09 12.29 2.23
C ASN A 8 -1.58 11.48 3.46
N PRO A 9 -0.70 11.14 4.43
CA PRO A 9 -1.13 10.51 5.68
C PRO A 9 -2.26 11.31 6.34
N GLY A 10 -3.31 10.61 6.83
CA GLY A 10 -4.48 11.25 7.45
C GLY A 10 -5.68 11.45 6.54
N THR A 11 -5.57 11.32 5.22
CA THR A 11 -6.68 11.55 4.26
C THR A 11 -7.75 10.44 4.19
N GLY A 12 -7.78 9.50 5.16
CA GLY A 12 -8.82 8.47 5.22
C GLY A 12 -8.65 7.25 4.30
N LYS A 13 -7.53 7.10 3.58
CA LYS A 13 -7.26 5.94 2.68
C LYS A 13 -7.58 4.58 3.32
N THR A 14 -7.07 4.33 4.52
CA THR A 14 -7.29 3.07 5.23
C THR A 14 -8.76 2.86 5.59
N SER A 15 -9.51 3.93 5.89
CA SER A 15 -10.94 3.85 6.16
C SER A 15 -11.71 3.44 4.91
N VAL A 16 -11.42 4.07 3.76
CA VAL A 16 -12.04 3.74 2.47
C VAL A 16 -11.69 2.31 2.04
N ALA A 17 -10.42 1.93 2.15
CA ALA A 17 -9.95 0.59 1.79
C ALA A 17 -10.65 -0.51 2.61
N LYS A 18 -10.77 -0.31 3.93
CA LYS A 18 -11.46 -1.25 4.83
C LYS A 18 -12.96 -1.33 4.57
N GLU A 19 -13.59 -0.22 4.19
CA GLU A 19 -15.00 -0.25 3.80
C GLU A 19 -15.18 -1.05 2.52
N LEU A 20 -14.40 -0.79 1.47
CA LEU A 20 -14.44 -1.60 0.24
C LEU A 20 -14.16 -3.08 0.49
N ALA A 21 -13.28 -3.40 1.45
CA ALA A 21 -13.03 -4.79 1.84
C ALA A 21 -14.28 -5.49 2.40
N ARG A 22 -15.14 -4.77 3.14
CA ARG A 22 -16.44 -5.30 3.61
C ARG A 22 -17.41 -5.59 2.45
N HIS A 23 -17.23 -4.92 1.31
CA HIS A 23 -17.99 -5.14 0.08
C HIS A 23 -17.33 -6.16 -0.86
N GLY A 24 -16.35 -6.93 -0.38
CA GLY A 24 -15.79 -8.09 -1.10
C GLY A 24 -14.46 -7.85 -1.81
N PHE A 25 -13.84 -6.67 -1.66
CA PHE A 25 -12.49 -6.44 -2.18
C PHE A 25 -11.43 -7.10 -1.30
N GLU A 26 -10.43 -7.73 -1.92
CA GLU A 26 -9.22 -8.15 -1.23
C GLU A 26 -8.42 -6.90 -0.80
N TYR A 27 -8.23 -6.74 0.51
CA TYR A 27 -7.49 -5.63 1.10
C TYR A 27 -5.99 -5.91 1.17
N ILE A 28 -5.17 -5.02 0.62
CA ILE A 28 -3.72 -5.14 0.59
C ILE A 28 -3.08 -3.85 1.13
N SER A 29 -2.48 -3.93 2.32
CA SER A 29 -1.76 -2.78 2.89
C SER A 29 -0.31 -2.73 2.45
N ALA A 30 0.09 -1.62 1.82
CA ALA A 30 1.49 -1.39 1.42
C ALA A 30 2.43 -1.31 2.63
N ASN A 31 1.93 -0.81 3.76
CA ASN A 31 2.71 -0.73 5.00
C ASN A 31 2.99 -2.13 5.56
N GLU A 32 2.00 -3.02 5.58
CA GLU A 32 2.18 -4.39 6.04
C GLU A 32 3.14 -5.16 5.14
N ILE A 33 3.03 -4.99 3.81
CA ILE A 33 3.98 -5.58 2.85
C ILE A 33 5.39 -5.04 3.06
N ALA A 34 5.56 -3.73 3.30
CA ALA A 34 6.88 -3.15 3.54
C ALA A 34 7.56 -3.76 4.78
N ILE A 35 6.80 -3.90 5.87
CA ILE A 35 7.30 -4.42 7.15
C ILE A 35 7.55 -5.93 7.05
N CYS A 36 6.57 -6.71 6.62
CA CYS A 36 6.64 -8.18 6.57
C CYS A 36 7.56 -8.69 5.46
N GLY A 37 7.56 -8.04 4.29
CA GLY A 37 8.39 -8.38 3.14
C GLY A 37 9.86 -7.96 3.27
N ARG A 38 10.25 -7.40 4.44
CA ARG A 38 11.58 -6.83 4.68
C ARG A 38 11.97 -5.82 3.60
N ALA A 39 11.03 -5.00 3.15
CA ALA A 39 11.31 -3.86 2.27
C ALA A 39 11.93 -2.69 3.06
N CYS A 40 11.80 -2.75 4.38
CA CYS A 40 12.45 -1.81 5.28
C CYS A 40 13.95 -2.07 5.36
N THR A 41 14.76 -1.04 5.15
CA THR A 41 16.22 -1.10 5.27
C THR A 41 16.67 -0.63 6.64
N ASP A 42 16.57 0.67 6.90
CA ASP A 42 17.04 1.30 8.13
C ASP A 42 15.89 1.54 9.11
N CYS A 43 16.12 1.33 10.40
CA CYS A 43 15.18 1.69 11.46
C CYS A 43 15.78 2.84 12.28
N LYS A 44 15.14 4.02 12.25
CA LYS A 44 15.50 5.17 13.08
C LYS A 44 14.42 5.44 14.11
N LYS A 45 14.81 5.66 15.37
CA LYS A 45 13.89 6.21 16.39
C LYS A 45 13.83 7.72 16.21
N ILE A 46 12.67 8.24 15.86
CA ILE A 46 12.40 9.67 15.75
C ILE A 46 11.18 9.98 16.61
N ALA A 47 11.31 10.91 17.56
CA ALA A 47 10.25 11.29 18.49
C ALA A 47 9.59 10.08 19.19
N GLY A 48 10.41 9.13 19.66
CA GLY A 48 9.96 7.90 20.33
C GLY A 48 9.34 6.83 19.42
N LYS A 49 9.10 7.13 18.13
CA LYS A 49 8.52 6.20 17.15
C LYS A 49 9.60 5.59 16.25
N LYS A 50 9.49 4.29 15.97
CA LYS A 50 10.32 3.63 14.95
C LYS A 50 9.85 4.09 13.57
N ARG A 51 10.76 4.64 12.78
CA ARG A 51 10.56 4.94 11.37
C ARG A 51 11.48 4.06 10.55
N TYR A 52 10.96 3.55 9.44
CA TYR A 52 11.68 2.69 8.54
C TYR A 52 11.94 3.42 7.22
N SER A 53 13.17 3.37 6.74
CA SER A 53 13.47 3.64 5.33
C SER A 53 12.94 2.48 4.51
N VAL A 54 12.30 2.74 3.37
CA VAL A 54 11.67 1.72 2.53
C VAL A 54 12.34 1.70 1.16
N ASP A 55 12.76 0.52 0.71
CA ASP A 55 13.21 0.30 -0.67
C ASP A 55 11.99 0.28 -1.60
N LEU A 56 11.83 1.35 -2.37
CA LEU A 56 10.70 1.52 -3.30
C LEU A 56 10.70 0.48 -4.43
N LYS A 57 11.85 0.06 -4.94
CA LYS A 57 11.93 -0.94 -6.02
C LYS A 57 11.47 -2.31 -5.51
N LYS A 58 11.93 -2.68 -4.32
CA LYS A 58 11.53 -3.94 -3.68
C LYS A 58 10.04 -3.91 -3.34
N LEU A 59 9.56 -2.82 -2.75
CA LEU A 59 8.15 -2.64 -2.43
C LEU A 59 7.26 -2.73 -3.67
N GLN A 60 7.65 -2.04 -4.76
CA GLN A 60 6.94 -2.10 -6.03
C GLN A 60 6.81 -3.53 -6.55
N LYS A 61 7.91 -4.30 -6.55
CA LYS A 61 7.89 -5.69 -7.01
C LYS A 61 6.93 -6.54 -6.18
N MET A 62 7.02 -6.47 -4.85
CA MET A 62 6.18 -7.26 -3.94
C MET A 62 4.69 -6.93 -4.06
N ILE A 63 4.34 -5.64 -4.14
CA ILE A 63 2.94 -5.23 -4.32
C ILE A 63 2.44 -5.63 -5.70
N ALA A 64 3.24 -5.44 -6.76
CA ALA A 64 2.84 -5.81 -8.12
C ALA A 64 2.62 -7.33 -8.27
N GLU A 65 3.46 -8.15 -7.63
CA GLU A 65 3.27 -9.60 -7.56
C GLU A 65 1.95 -9.94 -6.84
N LYS A 66 1.70 -9.33 -5.67
CA LYS A 66 0.46 -9.55 -4.91
C LYS A 66 -0.81 -9.17 -5.70
N ILE A 67 -0.78 -8.05 -6.41
CA ILE A 67 -1.90 -7.61 -7.25
C ILE A 67 -2.16 -8.61 -8.40
N LYS A 68 -1.09 -9.14 -9.02
CA LYS A 68 -1.18 -10.12 -10.12
C LYS A 68 -1.66 -11.49 -9.64
N GLU A 69 -1.26 -11.92 -8.45
CA GLU A 69 -1.69 -13.19 -7.83
C GLU A 69 -3.15 -13.16 -7.38
N SER A 70 -3.64 -11.99 -7.00
CA SER A 70 -5.03 -11.79 -6.60
C SER A 70 -5.97 -12.14 -7.75
N LYS A 71 -6.80 -13.17 -7.56
CA LYS A 71 -7.82 -13.59 -8.54
C LYS A 71 -9.12 -12.79 -8.44
N SER A 72 -9.34 -12.12 -7.31
CA SER A 72 -10.52 -11.31 -7.02
C SER A 72 -10.27 -9.83 -7.30
N GLU A 73 -11.28 -9.00 -7.07
CA GLU A 73 -11.08 -7.57 -7.01
C GLU A 73 -10.22 -7.22 -5.79
N CYS A 74 -9.28 -6.28 -5.94
CA CYS A 74 -8.42 -5.90 -4.84
C CYS A 74 -8.26 -4.39 -4.70
N ILE A 75 -8.02 -3.98 -3.46
CA ILE A 75 -7.75 -2.61 -3.07
C ILE A 75 -6.39 -2.55 -2.38
N VAL A 76 -5.50 -1.71 -2.89
CA VAL A 76 -4.17 -1.49 -2.31
C VAL A 76 -4.07 -0.08 -1.77
N GLU A 77 -3.73 0.10 -0.48
CA GLU A 77 -3.56 1.42 0.10
C GLU A 77 -2.16 1.70 0.65
N GLY A 78 -1.73 2.96 0.55
CA GLY A 78 -0.48 3.42 1.13
C GLY A 78 -0.10 4.82 0.66
N HIS A 79 0.62 5.58 1.48
CA HIS A 79 1.06 6.93 1.12
C HIS A 79 2.27 6.93 0.18
N LEU A 80 3.06 5.85 0.16
CA LEU A 80 4.23 5.70 -0.75
C LEU A 80 3.82 5.18 -2.13
N LEU A 81 2.54 4.86 -2.35
CA LEU A 81 2.08 4.31 -3.62
C LEU A 81 2.14 5.33 -4.77
N CYS A 82 2.20 6.63 -4.46
CA CYS A 82 2.41 7.67 -5.48
C CYS A 82 3.83 7.67 -6.07
N GLU A 83 4.79 7.02 -5.40
CA GLU A 83 6.20 6.99 -5.80
C GLU A 83 6.58 5.76 -6.64
N ILE A 84 5.64 4.83 -6.87
CA ILE A 84 5.91 3.54 -7.52
C ILE A 84 4.90 3.22 -8.63
N LYS A 85 5.33 2.42 -9.61
CA LYS A 85 4.49 2.00 -10.74
C LYS A 85 3.83 0.65 -10.42
N LEU A 86 2.51 0.64 -10.31
CA LEU A 86 1.74 -0.56 -10.00
C LEU A 86 0.78 -0.93 -11.14
N PRO A 87 0.59 -2.23 -11.44
CA PRO A 87 -0.43 -2.68 -12.36
C PRO A 87 -1.81 -2.52 -11.70
N CYS A 88 -2.53 -1.45 -12.05
CA CYS A 88 -3.87 -1.20 -11.53
C CYS A 88 -4.78 -0.69 -12.65
N ASP A 89 -6.08 -0.92 -12.50
CA ASP A 89 -7.10 -0.39 -13.42
C ASP A 89 -7.39 1.08 -13.10
N TYR A 90 -7.40 1.41 -11.80
CA TYR A 90 -7.67 2.75 -11.30
C TYR A 90 -6.73 3.12 -10.15
N CYS A 91 -6.29 4.38 -10.15
CA CYS A 91 -5.54 4.99 -9.04
C CYS A 91 -6.33 6.21 -8.54
N VAL A 92 -6.69 6.20 -7.26
CA VAL A 92 -7.44 7.27 -6.60
C VAL A 92 -6.54 7.95 -5.59
N VAL A 93 -6.46 9.28 -5.69
CA VAL A 93 -5.68 10.11 -4.78
C VAL A 93 -6.62 10.82 -3.82
N LEU A 94 -6.57 10.46 -2.55
CA LEU A 94 -7.35 11.10 -1.50
C LEU A 94 -6.61 12.32 -0.96
N ARG A 95 -7.31 13.46 -0.89
CA ARG A 95 -6.81 14.76 -0.43
C ARG A 95 -7.54 15.21 0.82
#